data_AF-A0A917HKW7-F1
#
_entry.id   AF-A0A917HKW7-F1
#
_cell.length_a   1.000
_cell.length_b   1.000
_cell.length_c   1.000
_cell.angle_alpha   90.00
_cell.angle_beta   90.00
_cell.angle_gamma   90.00
#
_symmetry.space_group_name_H-M   'P 1'
#
loop_
_entity.id
_entity.type
_entity.pdbx_description
1 polymer ?
#
loop_
_entity_poly.entity_id
_entity_poly.type
_entity_poly.pdbx_seq_one_letter_code
_entity_poly.pdbx_strand_id
1 'polypeptide(L)'
;MNCPSCGQQTEEGKFCTNCGAQLPNEEYAATADPTINMAPQVNQSGQREQTGNVQKPNEAAEKLKTAGSNFGHFFVTLLRSPGEAKKANSNDLISASITIVIFSILIALGYHLSLNSVSTGFFGGPSFSFFDSFILPLIEFIILFIIVAALTFAGVKITGQTLSFTDVLAKYGGYLTPFLVLYVIGFLFTLVGLSSFSGLLILVSILGTLLIAPTLILLEQPASGFDRIYVLIAIYVVSLLVLGFFIQSFIQNILSSLMGGSLFGGF
;
A
#
# COMPACT_ATOMS: atom_id res chain seq x y z
N MET A 1 -4.72 -40.40 29.21
CA MET A 1 -5.07 -39.58 30.41
C MET A 1 -6.03 -38.46 30.04
N ASN A 2 -6.82 -37.91 30.97
CA ASN A 2 -7.67 -36.74 30.67
C ASN A 2 -6.85 -35.46 30.82
N CYS A 3 -6.92 -34.57 29.84
CA CYS A 3 -6.20 -33.30 29.89
C CYS A 3 -6.81 -32.40 30.99
N PRO A 4 -6.01 -31.87 31.94
CA PRO A 4 -6.53 -31.01 33.01
C PRO A 4 -7.05 -29.65 32.50
N SER A 5 -6.65 -29.22 31.30
CA SER A 5 -7.12 -27.94 30.73
C SER A 5 -8.42 -28.04 29.95
N CYS A 6 -8.72 -29.15 29.29
CA CYS A 6 -9.93 -29.27 28.44
C CYS A 6 -10.81 -30.49 28.75
N GLY A 7 -10.41 -31.36 29.67
CA GLY A 7 -11.18 -32.52 30.11
C GLY A 7 -11.28 -33.67 29.10
N GLN A 8 -10.75 -33.52 27.89
CA GLN A 8 -10.80 -34.54 26.83
C GLN A 8 -9.73 -35.63 27.04
N GLN A 9 -10.05 -36.85 26.60
CA GLN A 9 -9.13 -37.98 26.65
C GLN A 9 -8.00 -37.76 25.62
N THR A 10 -6.75 -37.88 26.06
CA THR A 10 -5.56 -37.68 25.22
C THR A 10 -4.54 -38.79 25.44
N GLU A 11 -3.82 -39.13 24.38
CA GLU A 11 -2.68 -40.06 24.40
C GLU A 11 -1.50 -39.47 25.17
N GLU A 12 -0.59 -40.32 25.64
CA GLU A 12 0.59 -39.91 26.40
C GLU A 12 1.58 -39.16 25.52
N GLY A 13 2.05 -38.01 26.00
CA GLY A 13 2.92 -37.13 25.25
C GLY A 13 3.02 -35.76 25.91
N LYS A 14 3.98 -34.94 25.47
CA LYS A 14 4.23 -33.61 26.06
C LYS A 14 3.07 -32.62 25.89
N PHE A 15 2.18 -32.86 24.93
CA PHE A 15 1.09 -31.95 24.59
C PHE A 15 -0.21 -32.71 24.33
N CYS A 16 -1.34 -32.11 24.70
CA CYS A 16 -2.67 -32.62 24.39
C CYS A 16 -2.94 -32.48 22.89
N THR A 17 -3.31 -33.59 22.24
CA THR A 17 -3.60 -33.63 20.80
C THR A 17 -4.86 -32.84 20.42
N ASN A 18 -5.73 -32.54 21.38
CA ASN A 18 -7.02 -31.91 21.13
C ASN A 18 -7.01 -30.37 21.36
N CYS A 19 -6.27 -29.88 22.35
CA CYS A 19 -6.20 -28.44 22.66
C CYS A 19 -4.79 -27.83 22.65
N GLY A 20 -3.74 -28.64 22.50
CA GLY A 20 -2.35 -28.17 22.47
C GLY A 20 -1.75 -27.80 23.83
N ALA A 21 -2.47 -27.99 24.95
CA ALA A 21 -1.96 -27.73 26.29
C ALA A 21 -0.84 -28.72 26.67
N GLN A 22 0.21 -28.24 27.35
CA GLN A 22 1.28 -29.12 27.86
C GLN A 22 0.76 -30.04 28.95
N LEU A 23 1.16 -31.31 28.89
CA LEU A 23 0.81 -32.32 29.89
C LEU A 23 2.01 -32.56 30.81
N PRO A 24 1.81 -32.65 32.14
CA PRO A 24 2.88 -32.97 33.07
C PRO A 24 3.28 -34.43 32.89
N ASN A 25 4.48 -34.69 32.34
CA ASN A 25 5.06 -36.03 32.25
C ASN A 25 5.81 -36.37 33.56
N GLU A 26 5.44 -37.46 34.23
CA GLU A 26 6.05 -37.98 35.46
C GLU A 26 7.29 -38.88 35.21
N GLU A 27 8.19 -38.49 34.32
CA GLU A 27 9.41 -39.28 34.07
C GLU A 27 10.66 -38.42 34.31
N TYR A 28 10.92 -38.16 35.60
CA TYR A 28 12.23 -38.16 36.25
C TYR A 28 12.00 -38.14 37.78
N ALA A 29 11.71 -39.32 38.35
CA ALA A 29 11.77 -39.57 39.78
C ALA A 29 12.54 -40.88 40.04
N ALA A 30 13.77 -40.75 40.52
CA ALA A 30 14.52 -41.72 41.33
C ALA A 30 15.70 -40.93 41.92
N THR A 31 15.93 -40.84 43.23
CA THR A 31 15.92 -41.89 44.26
C THR A 31 15.64 -41.32 45.67
N ALA A 32 15.00 -42.14 46.51
CA ALA A 32 14.84 -42.02 47.97
C ALA A 32 16.21 -42.03 48.71
N ASP A 33 16.40 -41.73 50.00
CA ASP A 33 15.55 -41.78 51.21
C ASP A 33 16.24 -40.98 52.36
N PRO A 34 15.97 -41.10 53.69
CA PRO A 34 15.35 -40.05 54.50
C PRO A 34 16.21 -39.60 55.71
N THR A 35 16.04 -38.38 56.23
CA THR A 35 16.25 -38.15 57.69
C THR A 35 15.54 -36.92 58.23
N ILE A 36 14.93 -37.16 59.39
CA ILE A 36 14.19 -36.29 60.30
C ILE A 36 14.99 -35.05 60.77
N ASN A 37 14.41 -33.84 60.70
CA ASN A 37 14.17 -32.95 61.86
C ASN A 37 13.70 -31.52 61.52
N MET A 38 12.72 -31.07 62.32
CA MET A 38 12.41 -29.71 62.81
C MET A 38 12.23 -28.52 61.84
N ALA A 39 11.00 -27.99 61.84
CA ALA A 39 10.71 -26.57 61.59
C ALA A 39 11.16 -25.69 62.79
N PRO A 40 11.09 -24.34 62.75
CA PRO A 40 10.92 -23.42 61.62
C PRO A 40 12.00 -22.30 61.56
N GLN A 41 11.99 -21.50 60.49
CA GLN A 41 12.09 -20.02 60.48
C GLN A 41 13.04 -19.40 59.43
N VAL A 42 12.60 -18.20 59.02
CA VAL A 42 13.33 -17.01 58.53
C VAL A 42 13.40 -16.79 57.02
N ASN A 43 12.65 -15.76 56.62
CA ASN A 43 12.78 -14.93 55.43
C ASN A 43 14.23 -14.75 54.97
N GLN A 44 14.52 -14.98 53.70
CA GLN A 44 15.27 -14.02 52.90
C GLN A 44 15.08 -14.21 51.40
N SER A 45 14.61 -13.11 50.82
CA SER A 45 14.68 -12.70 49.43
C SER A 45 15.95 -13.14 48.71
N GLY A 46 15.77 -13.94 47.65
CA GLY A 46 16.73 -14.13 46.57
C GLY A 46 15.96 -14.09 45.25
N GLN A 47 15.85 -12.90 44.65
CA GLN A 47 15.44 -12.74 43.26
C GLN A 47 16.43 -13.52 42.38
N ARG A 48 15.98 -14.63 41.78
CA ARG A 48 16.55 -15.09 40.52
C ARG A 48 15.76 -14.42 39.42
N GLU A 49 16.37 -13.42 38.80
CA GLU A 49 16.04 -12.99 37.45
C GLU A 49 16.10 -14.21 36.53
N GLN A 50 14.96 -14.84 36.28
CA GLN A 50 14.79 -15.61 35.07
C GLN A 50 14.44 -14.62 33.98
N THR A 51 15.44 -14.33 33.15
CA THR A 51 15.34 -13.73 31.83
C THR A 51 14.47 -14.64 30.96
N GLY A 52 13.18 -14.67 31.22
CA GLY A 52 12.18 -15.18 30.29
C GLY A 52 12.17 -14.22 29.11
N ASN A 53 12.74 -14.65 28.00
CA ASN A 53 12.49 -14.04 26.70
C ASN A 53 11.01 -14.29 26.36
N VAL A 54 10.12 -13.54 27.01
CA VAL A 54 8.75 -13.35 26.59
C VAL A 54 8.89 -12.48 25.35
N GLN A 55 8.93 -13.15 24.20
CA GLN A 55 8.86 -12.53 22.90
C GLN A 55 7.56 -11.72 22.87
N LYS A 56 7.66 -10.42 23.16
CA LYS A 56 6.57 -9.47 22.92
C LYS A 56 6.14 -9.68 21.46
N PRO A 57 4.83 -9.83 21.17
CA PRO A 57 4.37 -9.76 19.79
C PRO A 57 4.95 -8.48 19.21
N ASN A 58 5.70 -8.62 18.12
CA ASN A 58 6.36 -7.50 17.47
C ASN A 58 5.24 -6.58 16.96
N GLU A 59 4.96 -5.49 17.69
CA GLU A 59 3.86 -4.56 17.45
C GLU A 59 3.83 -4.06 15.99
N ALA A 60 5.02 -3.91 15.39
CA ALA A 60 5.16 -3.56 13.98
C ALA A 60 4.63 -4.65 13.04
N ALA A 61 4.88 -5.93 13.35
CA ALA A 61 4.40 -7.06 12.55
C ALA A 61 2.87 -7.21 12.66
N GLU A 62 2.29 -6.98 13.84
CA GLU A 62 0.85 -7.05 14.04
C GLU A 62 0.10 -5.89 13.36
N LYS A 63 0.66 -4.67 13.42
CA LYS A 63 0.16 -3.51 12.67
C LYS A 63 0.24 -3.73 11.17
N LEU A 64 1.35 -4.27 10.67
CA LEU A 64 1.51 -4.58 9.24
C LEU A 64 0.51 -5.64 8.78
N LYS A 65 0.31 -6.71 9.57
CA LYS A 65 -0.68 -7.76 9.29
C LYS A 65 -2.09 -7.18 9.24
N THR A 66 -2.44 -6.32 10.19
CA THR A 66 -3.75 -5.67 10.26
C THR A 66 -3.97 -4.74 9.06
N ALA A 67 -3.01 -3.87 8.75
CA ALA A 67 -3.07 -2.97 7.60
C ALA A 67 -3.17 -3.74 6.28
N GLY A 68 -2.40 -4.82 6.12
CA GLY A 68 -2.45 -5.68 4.94
C GLY A 68 -3.79 -6.40 4.77
N SER A 69 -4.35 -6.95 5.86
CA SER A 69 -5.67 -7.60 5.83
C SER A 69 -6.77 -6.60 5.48
N ASN A 70 -6.76 -5.43 6.12
CA ASN A 70 -7.74 -4.36 5.87
C ASN A 70 -7.65 -3.86 4.43
N PHE A 71 -6.44 -3.63 3.92
CA PHE A 71 -6.21 -3.27 2.53
C PHE A 71 -6.70 -4.36 1.57
N GLY A 72 -6.42 -5.64 1.85
CA GLY A 72 -6.89 -6.74 1.02
C GLY A 72 -8.43 -6.79 0.91
N HIS A 73 -9.13 -6.64 2.04
CA HIS A 73 -10.60 -6.55 2.04
C HIS A 73 -11.11 -5.33 1.27
N PHE A 74 -10.51 -4.16 1.50
CA PHE A 74 -10.83 -2.92 0.79
C PHE A 74 -10.66 -3.10 -0.72
N PHE A 75 -9.50 -3.58 -1.17
CA PHE A 75 -9.16 -3.75 -2.58
C PHE A 75 -10.09 -4.74 -3.28
N VAL A 76 -10.33 -5.91 -2.70
CA VAL A 76 -11.22 -6.93 -3.30
C VAL A 76 -12.67 -6.44 -3.36
N THR A 77 -13.13 -5.72 -2.33
CA THR A 77 -14.49 -5.15 -2.31
C THR A 77 -14.67 -4.16 -3.45
N LEU A 78 -13.72 -3.24 -3.61
CA LEU A 78 -13.77 -2.21 -4.65
C LEU A 78 -13.50 -2.74 -6.04
N LEU A 79 -12.71 -3.80 -6.18
CA LEU A 79 -12.51 -4.46 -7.47
C LEU A 79 -13.80 -5.15 -7.96
N ARG A 80 -14.54 -5.78 -7.04
CA ARG A 80 -15.83 -6.42 -7.37
C ARG A 80 -16.94 -5.39 -7.59
N SER A 81 -16.97 -4.36 -6.76
CA SER A 81 -18.02 -3.33 -6.75
C SER A 81 -17.41 -1.93 -6.64
N PRO A 82 -16.87 -1.35 -7.74
CA PRO A 82 -16.20 -0.04 -7.70
C PRO A 82 -17.06 1.09 -7.15
N GLY A 83 -18.39 0.99 -7.31
CA GLY A 83 -19.35 1.96 -6.77
C GLY A 83 -19.42 2.02 -5.24
N GLU A 84 -18.85 1.04 -4.53
CA GLU A 84 -18.76 1.06 -3.06
C GLU A 84 -17.73 2.08 -2.55
N ALA A 85 -16.86 2.61 -3.40
CA ALA A 85 -15.92 3.68 -3.06
C ALA A 85 -16.61 4.92 -2.47
N LYS A 86 -17.88 5.19 -2.83
CA LYS A 86 -18.68 6.29 -2.26
C LYS A 86 -18.91 6.19 -0.74
N LYS A 87 -18.81 4.97 -0.19
CA LYS A 87 -18.98 4.69 1.25
C LYS A 87 -17.66 4.81 2.02
N ALA A 88 -16.53 4.87 1.30
CA ALA A 88 -15.22 5.04 1.92
C ALA A 88 -15.19 6.35 2.71
N ASN A 89 -14.55 6.29 3.87
CA ASN A 89 -14.47 7.40 4.81
C ASN A 89 -13.14 7.35 5.56
N SER A 90 -12.99 8.19 6.56
CA SER A 90 -11.78 8.30 7.38
C SER A 90 -11.23 6.96 7.93
N ASN A 91 -12.06 5.91 8.10
CA ASN A 91 -11.60 4.57 8.51
C ASN A 91 -10.81 3.82 7.42
N ASP A 92 -11.05 4.15 6.14
CA ASP A 92 -10.41 3.51 4.99
C ASP A 92 -9.15 4.24 4.52
N LEU A 93 -8.75 5.32 5.20
CA LEU A 93 -7.61 6.18 4.84
C LEU A 93 -6.33 5.41 4.61
N ILE A 94 -6.03 4.43 5.47
CA ILE A 94 -4.80 3.63 5.38
C ILE A 94 -4.83 2.83 4.07
N SER A 95 -5.92 2.14 3.79
CA SER A 95 -6.09 1.34 2.56
C SER A 95 -6.08 2.22 1.30
N ALA A 96 -6.73 3.38 1.35
CA ALA A 96 -6.70 4.36 0.26
C ALA A 96 -5.29 4.90 0.00
N SER A 97 -4.53 5.20 1.06
CA SER A 97 -3.14 5.67 0.96
C SER A 97 -2.23 4.56 0.39
N ILE A 98 -2.42 3.32 0.83
CA ILE A 98 -1.71 2.15 0.25
C ILE A 98 -2.01 2.04 -1.24
N THR A 99 -3.25 2.26 -1.67
CA THR A 99 -3.63 2.24 -3.10
C THR A 99 -2.84 3.30 -3.89
N ILE A 100 -2.79 4.53 -3.40
CA ILE A 100 -2.02 5.63 -4.01
C ILE A 100 -0.55 5.26 -4.15
N VAL A 101 0.06 4.73 -3.08
CA VAL A 101 1.47 4.34 -3.05
C VAL A 101 1.76 3.20 -4.02
N ILE A 102 0.95 2.12 -4.02
CA ILE A 102 1.12 0.98 -4.94
C ILE A 102 0.99 1.45 -6.39
N PHE A 103 0.02 2.31 -6.69
CA PHE A 103 -0.15 2.85 -8.03
C PHE A 103 1.08 3.64 -8.47
N SER A 104 1.58 4.53 -7.61
CA SER A 104 2.76 5.35 -7.91
C SER A 104 4.03 4.49 -8.10
N ILE A 105 4.20 3.44 -7.29
CA ILE A 105 5.30 2.47 -7.43
C ILE A 105 5.22 1.75 -8.77
N LEU A 106 4.03 1.28 -9.17
CA LEU A 106 3.86 0.60 -10.45
C LEU A 106 4.12 1.52 -11.64
N ILE A 107 3.71 2.79 -11.55
CA ILE A 107 4.03 3.78 -12.58
C ILE A 107 5.53 4.01 -12.69
N ALA A 108 6.20 4.24 -11.56
CA ALA A 108 7.65 4.43 -11.50
C ALA A 108 8.40 3.21 -12.03
N LEU A 109 7.96 2.00 -11.68
CA LEU A 109 8.53 0.76 -12.18
C LEU A 109 8.31 0.61 -13.70
N GLY A 110 7.12 0.90 -14.20
CA GLY A 110 6.80 0.92 -15.63
C GLY A 110 7.69 1.87 -16.41
N TYR A 111 7.89 3.07 -15.88
CA TYR A 111 8.78 4.06 -16.47
C TYR A 111 10.24 3.59 -16.47
N HIS A 112 10.75 3.10 -15.34
CA HIS A 112 12.12 2.56 -15.22
C HIS A 112 12.40 1.44 -16.24
N LEU A 113 11.50 0.46 -16.33
CA LEU A 113 11.63 -0.65 -17.28
C LEU A 113 11.55 -0.19 -18.74
N SER A 114 10.70 0.81 -19.03
CA SER A 114 10.56 1.38 -20.37
C SER A 114 11.80 2.18 -20.80
N LEU A 115 12.48 2.86 -19.88
CA LEU A 115 13.75 3.53 -20.18
C LEU A 115 14.89 2.53 -20.40
N ASN A 116 14.94 1.47 -19.61
CA ASN A 116 15.97 0.44 -19.74
C ASN A 116 15.84 -0.40 -21.03
N SER A 117 14.64 -0.52 -21.59
CA SER A 117 14.47 -1.15 -22.90
C SER A 117 15.01 -0.28 -24.05
N VAL A 118 15.07 1.04 -23.86
CA VAL A 118 15.69 1.99 -24.81
C VAL A 118 17.21 2.03 -24.64
N SER A 119 17.72 1.91 -23.40
CA SER A 119 19.16 1.96 -23.11
C SER A 119 19.96 0.75 -23.63
N THR A 120 19.28 -0.36 -23.97
CA THR A 120 19.90 -1.60 -24.48
C THR A 120 20.01 -1.68 -26.01
N GLY A 121 19.75 -0.58 -26.73
CA GLY A 121 19.88 -0.52 -28.19
C GLY A 121 21.31 -0.70 -28.73
N PHE A 122 21.42 -1.05 -30.03
CA PHE A 122 22.65 -1.49 -30.75
C PHE A 122 23.90 -0.60 -30.60
N PHE A 123 23.76 0.67 -30.22
CA PHE A 123 24.86 1.63 -30.07
C PHE A 123 25.30 1.90 -28.62
N GLY A 124 24.75 1.18 -27.63
CA GLY A 124 24.89 1.55 -26.22
C GLY A 124 24.02 2.77 -25.95
N GLY A 125 22.79 2.53 -25.51
CA GLY A 125 21.82 3.60 -25.28
C GLY A 125 22.16 4.46 -24.06
N PRO A 126 21.42 5.57 -23.85
CA PRO A 126 21.65 6.46 -22.73
C PRO A 126 21.54 5.72 -21.39
N SER A 127 22.49 5.97 -20.49
CA SER A 127 22.41 5.47 -19.12
C SER A 127 21.53 6.40 -18.28
N PHE A 128 20.42 5.88 -17.76
CA PHE A 128 19.56 6.60 -16.83
C PHE A 128 19.91 6.22 -15.39
N SER A 129 20.01 7.21 -14.50
CA SER A 129 20.20 6.92 -13.07
C SER A 129 18.94 6.29 -12.48
N PHE A 130 19.08 5.44 -11.46
CA PHE A 130 17.94 4.90 -10.73
C PHE A 130 17.08 6.00 -10.09
N PHE A 131 17.71 7.12 -9.71
CA PHE A 131 16.98 8.25 -9.14
C PHE A 131 16.03 8.87 -10.18
N ASP A 132 16.51 9.14 -11.39
CA ASP A 132 15.73 9.81 -12.44
C ASP A 132 14.70 8.87 -13.09
N SER A 133 15.03 7.58 -13.15
CA SER A 133 14.19 6.58 -13.80
C SER A 133 13.19 5.89 -12.87
N PHE A 134 13.33 6.01 -11.54
CA PHE A 134 12.41 5.37 -10.59
C PHE A 134 12.00 6.29 -9.43
N ILE A 135 12.94 6.83 -8.66
CA ILE A 135 12.63 7.59 -7.43
C ILE A 135 11.89 8.89 -7.74
N LEU A 136 12.36 9.65 -8.73
CA LEU A 136 11.74 10.91 -9.13
C LEU A 136 10.32 10.70 -9.69
N PRO A 137 10.06 9.77 -10.63
CA PRO A 137 8.70 9.42 -11.05
C PRO A 137 7.81 8.96 -9.89
N LEU A 138 8.33 8.16 -8.96
CA LEU A 138 7.58 7.70 -7.79
C LEU A 138 7.08 8.89 -6.96
N ILE A 139 7.96 9.83 -6.65
CA ILE A 139 7.62 11.03 -5.87
C ILE A 139 6.67 11.93 -6.66
N GLU A 140 6.90 12.14 -7.95
CA GLU A 140 6.05 12.97 -8.81
C GLU A 140 4.62 12.44 -8.88
N PHE A 141 4.42 11.12 -9.04
CA PHE A 141 3.07 10.54 -9.09
C PHE A 141 2.37 10.50 -7.72
N ILE A 142 3.11 10.33 -6.61
CA ILE A 142 2.55 10.51 -5.27
C ILE A 142 2.04 11.96 -5.13
N ILE A 143 2.86 12.94 -5.49
CA ILE A 143 2.51 14.36 -5.42
C ILE A 143 1.31 14.66 -6.33
N LEU A 144 1.29 14.12 -7.56
CA LEU A 144 0.17 14.28 -8.49
C LEU A 144 -1.15 13.85 -7.85
N PHE A 145 -1.19 12.63 -7.29
CA PHE A 145 -2.40 12.09 -6.69
C PHE A 145 -2.85 12.87 -5.45
N ILE A 146 -1.90 13.34 -4.62
CA ILE A 146 -2.23 14.20 -3.48
C ILE A 146 -2.75 15.57 -3.94
N ILE A 147 -2.17 16.16 -4.99
CA ILE A 147 -2.66 17.42 -5.58
C ILE A 147 -4.08 17.23 -6.11
N VAL A 148 -4.36 16.17 -6.87
CA VAL A 148 -5.70 15.89 -7.41
C VAL A 148 -6.71 15.68 -6.27
N ALA A 149 -6.34 14.95 -5.22
CA ALA A 149 -7.19 14.79 -4.03
C ALA A 149 -7.43 16.14 -3.31
N ALA A 150 -6.41 16.98 -3.18
CA ALA A 150 -6.53 18.31 -2.58
C ALA A 150 -7.41 19.26 -3.42
N LEU A 151 -7.27 19.24 -4.75
CA LEU A 151 -8.14 19.98 -5.65
C LEU A 151 -9.59 19.51 -5.56
N THR A 152 -9.79 18.18 -5.47
CA THR A 152 -11.11 17.59 -5.26
C THR A 152 -11.71 18.06 -3.93
N PHE A 153 -10.92 18.09 -2.86
CA PHE A 153 -11.35 18.60 -1.56
C PHE A 153 -11.70 20.09 -1.60
N ALA A 154 -10.88 20.91 -2.27
CA ALA A 154 -11.20 22.32 -2.49
C ALA A 154 -12.54 22.46 -3.23
N GLY A 155 -12.77 21.65 -4.27
CA GLY A 155 -14.03 21.61 -4.98
C GLY A 155 -15.21 21.20 -4.11
N VAL A 156 -15.05 20.19 -3.26
CA VAL A 156 -16.06 19.77 -2.27
C VAL A 156 -16.44 20.96 -1.36
N LYS A 157 -15.45 21.74 -0.88
CA LYS A 157 -15.73 22.92 -0.05
C LYS A 157 -16.40 24.06 -0.80
N ILE A 158 -15.96 24.34 -2.03
CA ILE A 158 -16.54 25.38 -2.90
C ILE A 158 -18.00 25.06 -3.26
N THR A 159 -18.33 23.78 -3.42
CA THR A 159 -19.69 23.30 -3.74
C THR A 159 -20.60 23.15 -2.51
N GLY A 160 -20.10 23.47 -1.31
CA GLY A 160 -20.88 23.45 -0.06
C GLY A 160 -21.07 22.06 0.55
N GLN A 161 -20.26 21.07 0.16
CA GLN A 161 -20.36 19.69 0.65
C GLN A 161 -19.65 19.50 2.01
N THR A 162 -20.11 18.53 2.80
CA THR A 162 -19.69 18.36 4.20
C THR A 162 -18.49 17.42 4.38
N LEU A 163 -17.96 16.83 3.31
CA LEU A 163 -16.85 15.89 3.39
C LEU A 163 -15.59 16.55 3.98
N SER A 164 -14.90 15.82 4.86
CA SER A 164 -13.57 16.19 5.35
C SER A 164 -12.48 15.85 4.33
N PHE A 165 -11.27 16.38 4.51
CA PHE A 165 -10.14 16.05 3.62
C PHE A 165 -9.83 14.55 3.65
N THR A 166 -9.93 13.94 4.83
CA THR A 166 -9.71 12.52 5.00
C THR A 166 -10.78 11.67 4.31
N ASP A 167 -12.05 12.09 4.34
CA ASP A 167 -13.08 11.38 3.60
C ASP A 167 -12.87 11.49 2.09
N VAL A 168 -12.46 12.65 1.59
CA VAL A 168 -12.12 12.83 0.16
C VAL A 168 -10.94 11.93 -0.22
N LEU A 169 -9.89 11.89 0.59
CA LEU A 169 -8.71 11.07 0.32
C LEU A 169 -9.04 9.57 0.34
N ALA A 170 -9.88 9.13 1.29
CA ALA A 170 -10.35 7.75 1.37
C ALA A 170 -11.15 7.33 0.12
N LYS A 171 -12.11 8.18 -0.29
CA LYS A 171 -12.90 7.96 -1.51
C LYS A 171 -12.04 8.00 -2.77
N TYR A 172 -11.12 8.94 -2.86
CA TYR A 172 -10.21 9.07 -3.99
C TYR A 172 -9.36 7.81 -4.15
N GLY A 173 -8.68 7.35 -3.10
CA GLY A 173 -7.94 6.09 -3.14
C GLY A 173 -8.83 4.88 -3.45
N GLY A 174 -10.09 4.90 -3.00
CA GLY A 174 -11.07 3.88 -3.39
C GLY A 174 -11.35 3.87 -4.89
N TYR A 175 -11.65 5.03 -5.47
CA TYR A 175 -11.89 5.19 -6.91
C TYR A 175 -10.66 4.91 -7.78
N LEU A 176 -9.45 5.01 -7.22
CA LEU A 176 -8.21 4.63 -7.91
C LEU A 176 -8.12 3.11 -8.15
N THR A 177 -8.79 2.27 -7.36
CA THR A 177 -8.70 0.80 -7.43
C THR A 177 -8.98 0.21 -8.82
N PRO A 178 -10.11 0.50 -9.51
CA PRO A 178 -10.35 -0.01 -10.86
C PRO A 178 -9.31 0.47 -11.88
N PHE A 179 -8.83 1.71 -11.75
CA PHE A 179 -7.79 2.24 -12.63
C PHE A 179 -6.44 1.61 -12.36
N LEU A 180 -6.12 1.27 -11.11
CA LEU A 180 -4.92 0.52 -10.75
C LEU A 180 -4.91 -0.85 -11.44
N VAL A 181 -6.04 -1.56 -11.44
CA VAL A 181 -6.14 -2.84 -12.16
C VAL A 181 -5.97 -2.64 -13.67
N LEU A 182 -6.57 -1.59 -14.23
CA LEU A 182 -6.38 -1.26 -15.65
C LEU A 182 -4.91 -0.96 -15.97
N TYR A 183 -4.22 -0.24 -15.08
CA TYR A 183 -2.79 0.03 -15.18
C TYR A 183 -1.99 -1.27 -15.17
N VAL A 184 -2.25 -2.15 -14.21
CA VAL A 184 -1.58 -3.46 -14.09
C VAL A 184 -1.74 -4.27 -15.37
N ILE A 185 -2.94 -4.31 -15.97
CA ILE A 185 -3.16 -5.01 -17.24
C ILE A 185 -2.32 -4.39 -18.36
N GLY A 186 -2.31 -3.06 -18.48
CA GLY A 186 -1.46 -2.36 -19.45
C GLY A 186 0.03 -2.64 -19.23
N PHE A 187 0.49 -2.54 -17.98
CA PHE A 187 1.87 -2.86 -17.60
C PHE A 187 2.27 -4.30 -17.98
N LEU A 188 1.41 -5.29 -17.72
CA LEU A 188 1.63 -6.67 -18.14
C LEU A 188 1.72 -6.80 -19.66
N PHE A 189 0.90 -6.06 -20.42
CA PHE A 189 1.00 -6.02 -21.88
C PHE A 189 2.32 -5.44 -22.38
N THR A 190 2.88 -4.43 -21.68
CA THR A 190 4.24 -3.94 -21.96
C THR A 190 5.27 -5.05 -21.83
N LEU A 191 5.19 -5.87 -20.76
CA LEU A 191 6.15 -6.95 -20.51
C LEU A 191 6.12 -8.06 -21.56
N VAL A 192 4.96 -8.29 -22.19
CA VAL A 192 4.78 -9.29 -23.27
C VAL A 192 5.03 -8.69 -24.67
N GLY A 193 5.33 -7.40 -24.78
CA GLY A 193 5.61 -6.72 -26.04
C GLY A 193 4.37 -6.25 -26.83
N LEU A 194 3.19 -6.21 -26.21
CA LEU A 194 1.94 -5.72 -26.80
C LEU A 194 1.78 -4.19 -26.63
N SER A 195 2.78 -3.44 -27.11
CA SER A 195 2.95 -2.02 -26.80
C SER A 195 1.77 -1.12 -27.19
N SER A 196 1.11 -1.38 -28.33
CA SER A 196 -0.03 -0.57 -28.79
C SER A 196 -1.24 -0.64 -27.85
N PHE A 197 -1.55 -1.84 -27.35
CA PHE A 197 -2.68 -2.04 -26.42
C PHE A 197 -2.30 -1.57 -25.01
N SER A 198 -1.06 -1.79 -24.59
CA SER A 198 -0.54 -1.31 -23.31
C SER A 198 -0.68 0.22 -23.17
N GLY A 199 -0.17 0.97 -24.16
CA GLY A 199 -0.15 2.43 -24.11
C GLY A 199 -1.56 3.04 -23.93
N LEU A 200 -2.56 2.48 -24.62
CA LEU A 200 -3.95 2.91 -24.47
C LEU A 200 -4.49 2.62 -23.06
N LEU A 201 -4.27 1.41 -22.54
CA LEU A 201 -4.75 1.02 -21.20
C LEU A 201 -4.11 1.88 -20.10
N ILE A 202 -2.80 2.12 -20.19
CA ILE A 202 -2.07 3.00 -19.27
C ILE A 202 -2.60 4.43 -19.35
N LEU A 203 -2.81 4.96 -20.56
CA LEU A 203 -3.34 6.30 -20.77
C LEU A 203 -4.74 6.45 -20.16
N VAL A 204 -5.65 5.52 -20.45
CA VAL A 204 -7.02 5.52 -19.91
C VAL A 204 -7.01 5.39 -18.39
N SER A 205 -6.11 4.57 -17.85
CA SER A 205 -5.93 4.41 -16.41
C SER A 205 -5.53 5.73 -15.74
N ILE A 206 -4.47 6.39 -16.24
CA ILE A 206 -3.99 7.66 -15.69
C ILE A 206 -5.07 8.74 -15.83
N LEU A 207 -5.63 8.94 -17.03
CA LEU A 207 -6.68 9.94 -17.24
C LEU A 207 -7.93 9.67 -16.39
N GLY A 208 -8.27 8.39 -16.18
CA GLY A 208 -9.36 7.99 -15.30
C GLY A 208 -9.18 8.47 -13.87
N THR A 209 -7.96 8.34 -13.32
CA THR A 209 -7.66 8.86 -11.96
C THR A 209 -7.74 10.38 -11.87
N LEU A 210 -7.34 11.11 -12.92
CA LEU A 210 -7.34 12.58 -12.93
C LEU A 210 -8.72 13.18 -13.16
N LEU A 211 -9.55 12.54 -13.97
CA LEU A 211 -10.83 13.10 -14.42
C LEU A 211 -12.00 12.43 -13.71
N ILE A 212 -12.08 11.10 -13.76
CA ILE A 212 -13.26 10.36 -13.31
C ILE A 212 -13.34 10.33 -11.77
N ALA A 213 -12.24 10.08 -11.06
CA ALA A 213 -12.28 10.02 -9.59
C ALA A 213 -12.77 11.32 -8.94
N PRO A 214 -12.27 12.53 -9.32
CA PRO A 214 -12.84 13.79 -8.83
C PRO A 214 -14.30 14.00 -9.24
N THR A 215 -14.68 13.59 -10.46
CA THR A 215 -16.07 13.66 -10.93
C THR A 215 -17.01 12.92 -9.98
N LEU A 216 -16.68 11.66 -9.69
CA LEU A 216 -17.53 10.78 -8.91
C LEU A 216 -17.72 11.33 -7.49
N ILE A 217 -16.63 11.75 -6.84
CA ILE A 217 -16.67 12.34 -5.49
C ILE A 217 -17.56 13.58 -5.46
N LEU A 218 -17.41 14.49 -6.42
CA LEU A 218 -18.16 15.76 -6.43
C LEU A 218 -19.66 15.58 -6.74
N LEU A 219 -20.04 14.48 -7.41
CA LEU A 219 -21.42 14.17 -7.74
C LEU A 219 -22.17 13.40 -6.64
N GLU A 220 -21.48 12.88 -5.62
CA GLU A 220 -22.10 12.06 -4.56
C GLU A 220 -23.07 12.82 -3.66
N GLN A 221 -22.78 14.08 -3.34
CA GLN A 221 -23.62 14.91 -2.48
C GLN A 221 -24.28 16.03 -3.29
N PRO A 222 -25.52 16.45 -2.96
CA PRO A 222 -26.10 17.63 -3.56
C PRO A 222 -25.23 18.86 -3.25
N ALA A 223 -24.99 19.71 -4.25
CA ALA A 223 -24.32 20.98 -4.07
C ALA A 223 -25.33 22.04 -3.65
N SER A 224 -24.95 22.83 -2.64
CA SER A 224 -25.65 24.02 -2.19
C SER A 224 -24.82 25.29 -2.41
N GLY A 225 -23.55 25.15 -2.79
CA GLY A 225 -22.62 26.23 -3.11
C GLY A 225 -22.49 26.49 -4.61
N PHE A 226 -21.26 26.72 -5.07
CA PHE A 226 -20.97 27.01 -6.48
C PHE A 226 -21.32 25.82 -7.40
N ASP A 227 -21.61 26.10 -8.67
CA ASP A 227 -21.99 25.07 -9.63
C ASP A 227 -20.84 24.07 -9.88
N ARG A 228 -21.16 22.78 -9.76
CA ARG A 228 -20.20 21.68 -9.81
C ARG A 228 -19.52 21.54 -11.17
N ILE A 229 -20.18 21.90 -12.26
CA ILE A 229 -19.61 21.79 -13.61
C ILE A 229 -18.41 22.73 -13.73
N TYR A 230 -18.55 23.99 -13.29
CA TYR A 230 -17.44 24.94 -13.33
C TYR A 230 -16.30 24.54 -12.38
N VAL A 231 -16.63 24.00 -11.20
CA VAL A 231 -15.60 23.46 -10.28
C VAL A 231 -14.85 22.29 -10.92
N LEU A 232 -15.54 21.34 -11.55
CA LEU A 232 -14.91 20.21 -12.23
C LEU A 232 -14.03 20.65 -13.39
N ILE A 233 -14.48 21.62 -14.20
CA ILE A 233 -13.66 22.20 -15.27
C ILE A 233 -12.35 22.77 -14.70
N ALA A 234 -12.43 23.52 -13.60
CA ALA A 234 -11.23 24.07 -12.94
C ALA A 234 -10.31 22.96 -12.42
N ILE A 235 -10.86 21.93 -11.76
CA ILE A 235 -10.08 20.76 -11.30
C ILE A 235 -9.37 20.11 -12.49
N TYR A 236 -10.07 19.83 -13.60
CA TYR A 236 -9.47 19.16 -14.76
C TYR A 236 -8.37 19.99 -15.41
N VAL A 237 -8.59 21.30 -15.60
CA VAL A 237 -7.58 22.18 -16.18
C VAL A 237 -6.33 22.16 -15.33
N VAL A 238 -6.45 22.33 -14.01
CA VAL A 238 -5.28 22.33 -13.11
C VAL A 238 -4.63 20.95 -13.08
N SER A 239 -5.38 19.86 -12.97
CA SER A 239 -4.84 18.49 -12.96
C SER A 239 -4.10 18.14 -14.26
N LEU A 240 -4.63 18.54 -15.42
CA LEU A 240 -3.99 18.32 -16.72
C LEU A 240 -2.77 19.22 -16.92
N LEU A 241 -2.76 20.45 -16.39
CA LEU A 241 -1.57 21.31 -16.40
C LEU A 241 -0.45 20.72 -15.54
N VAL A 242 -0.76 20.23 -14.34
CA VAL A 242 0.22 19.56 -13.47
C VAL A 242 0.76 18.30 -14.13
N LEU A 243 -0.10 17.47 -14.74
CA LEU A 243 0.33 16.32 -15.51
C LEU A 243 1.22 16.72 -16.70
N GLY A 244 0.83 17.77 -17.43
CA GLY A 244 1.61 18.29 -18.56
C GLY A 244 3.01 18.74 -18.14
N PHE A 245 3.14 19.39 -16.97
CA PHE A 245 4.43 19.75 -16.39
C PHE A 245 5.29 18.52 -16.08
N PHE A 246 4.71 17.45 -15.51
CA PHE A 246 5.44 16.20 -15.27
C PHE A 246 5.84 15.48 -16.56
N ILE A 247 4.96 15.44 -17.57
CA ILE A 247 5.30 14.89 -18.89
C ILE A 247 6.46 15.68 -19.51
N GLN A 248 6.44 17.01 -19.40
CA GLN A 248 7.52 17.86 -19.89
C GLN A 248 8.84 17.55 -19.17
N SER A 249 8.82 17.40 -17.85
CA SER A 249 9.98 16.98 -17.04
C SER A 249 10.57 15.66 -17.56
N PHE A 250 9.74 14.63 -17.75
CA PHE A 250 10.18 13.34 -18.29
C PHE A 250 10.79 13.45 -19.69
N ILE A 251 10.12 14.14 -20.62
CA ILE A 251 10.61 14.31 -21.99
C ILE A 251 11.96 15.04 -21.99
N GLN A 252 12.11 16.08 -21.17
CA GLN A 252 13.38 16.81 -21.04
C GLN A 252 14.50 15.92 -20.48
N ASN A 253 14.21 15.08 -19.48
CA ASN A 253 15.18 14.12 -18.94
C ASN A 253 15.61 13.08 -19.98
N ILE A 254 14.65 12.56 -20.77
CA ILE A 254 14.94 11.60 -21.85
C ILE A 254 15.76 12.27 -22.96
N LEU A 255 15.32 13.44 -23.44
CA LEU A 255 15.96 14.15 -24.53
C LEU A 255 17.37 14.62 -24.14
N SER A 256 17.55 15.13 -22.92
CA SER A 256 18.87 15.53 -22.42
C SER A 256 19.82 14.34 -22.33
N SER A 257 19.35 13.18 -21.88
CA SER A 257 20.14 11.96 -21.83
C SER A 257 20.50 11.44 -23.24
N LEU A 258 19.55 11.49 -24.18
CA LEU A 258 19.77 11.09 -25.58
C LEU A 258 20.74 12.03 -26.31
N MET A 259 20.59 13.34 -26.16
CA MET A 259 21.45 14.33 -26.83
C MET A 259 22.81 14.46 -26.14
N GLY A 260 22.85 14.42 -24.80
CA GLY A 260 24.06 14.53 -23.99
C GLY A 260 25.01 13.35 -24.16
N GLY A 261 24.49 12.14 -24.38
CA GLY A 261 25.31 10.97 -24.75
C GLY A 261 25.98 11.07 -26.12
N SER A 262 25.46 11.91 -27.03
CA SER A 262 25.96 12.06 -28.41
C SER A 262 26.96 13.20 -28.62
N LEU A 263 27.02 14.19 -27.71
CA LEU A 263 27.81 15.41 -27.92
C LEU A 263 29.13 15.47 -27.12
N PHE A 264 29.29 14.68 -26.05
CA PHE A 264 30.46 14.74 -25.18
C PHE A 264 31.09 13.39 -24.83
N GLY A 265 30.59 12.27 -25.36
CA GLY A 265 31.11 10.92 -25.08
C GLY A 265 32.32 10.50 -25.92
N GLY A 266 33.05 11.44 -26.51
CA GLY A 266 34.15 11.19 -27.45
C GLY A 266 35.36 12.06 -27.21
N PHE A 267 35.88 12.09 -25.97
CA PHE A 267 37.27 12.45 -25.66
C PHE A 267 37.74 11.65 -24.45
#